data_AF-A0A973Q806-F1
#
_entry.id   AF-A0A973Q806-F1
#
_cell.length_a   1.000
_cell.length_b   1.000
_cell.length_c   1.000
_cell.angle_alpha   90.00
_cell.angle_beta   90.00
_cell.angle_gamma   90.00
#
_symmetry.space_group_name_H-M   'P 1'
#
loop_
_entity.id
_entity.type
_entity.pdbx_description
1 polymer ?
#
loop_
_entity_poly.entity_id
_entity_poly.type
_entity_poly.pdbx_seq_one_letter_code
_entity_poly.pdbx_strand_id
1 'polypeptide(L)'
;MWARELLEHLRPTGRDVRRVVAWLADGVRGTAVLQDDTGTLVAGTRVPLDEALVADLVTGRIASAAWEGEGRHQRLVRVAQPHSAAAGVLAVSRDTPFDRRASDMVTHTAQVVELLLRARESTVAGRRLQRATSDLRLAILQLLMVED
;
A
#
# COMPACT_ATOMS: atom_id res chain seq x y z
N MET A 1 14.02 15.78 8.84
CA MET A 1 14.73 14.48 8.75
C MET A 1 13.68 13.50 8.28
N TRP A 2 13.81 12.99 7.06
CA TRP A 2 12.70 12.37 6.32
C TRP A 2 12.05 11.20 7.06
N ALA A 3 12.82 10.44 7.85
CA ALA A 3 12.27 9.33 8.62
C ALA A 3 11.25 9.79 9.67
N ARG A 4 11.47 10.96 10.29
CA ARG A 4 10.50 11.52 11.24
C ARG A 4 9.19 11.90 10.54
N GLU A 5 9.29 12.54 9.38
CA GLU A 5 8.12 12.90 8.57
C GLU A 5 7.34 11.65 8.14
N LEU A 6 8.04 10.59 7.73
CA LEU A 6 7.42 9.31 7.40
C LEU A 6 6.65 8.73 8.60
N LEU A 7 7.22 8.78 9.80
CA LEU A 7 6.55 8.28 11.02
C LEU A 7 5.33 9.13 11.42
N GLU A 8 5.29 10.41 11.10
CA GLU A 8 4.10 11.25 11.35
C GLU A 8 2.86 10.73 10.60
N HIS A 9 3.03 10.06 9.46
CA HIS A 9 1.92 9.43 8.73
C HIS A 9 1.31 8.21 9.44
N LEU A 10 1.98 7.64 10.45
CA LEU A 10 1.43 6.55 11.25
C LEU A 10 0.48 7.04 12.35
N ARG A 11 0.48 8.34 12.66
CA ARG A 11 -0.43 8.92 13.64
C ARG A 11 -1.88 8.77 13.19
N PRO A 12 -2.84 8.55 14.11
CA PRO A 12 -4.24 8.23 13.76
C PRO A 12 -4.87 9.17 12.73
N THR A 13 -4.62 10.48 12.83
CA THR A 13 -5.14 11.51 11.93
C THR A 13 -4.45 11.56 10.56
N GLY A 14 -3.31 10.89 10.41
CA GLY A 14 -2.46 10.91 9.21
C GLY A 14 -2.45 9.60 8.40
N ARG A 15 -3.18 8.57 8.83
CA ARG A 15 -3.19 7.22 8.23
C ARG A 15 -3.92 7.18 6.88
N ASP A 16 -3.26 7.67 5.85
CA ASP A 16 -3.73 7.57 4.47
C ASP A 16 -2.58 7.15 3.54
N VAL A 17 -2.72 5.97 2.95
CA VAL A 17 -1.77 5.39 1.99
C VAL A 17 -1.54 6.33 0.81
N ARG A 18 -2.58 7.02 0.32
CA ARG A 18 -2.45 7.95 -0.82
C ARG A 18 -1.59 9.14 -0.47
N ARG A 19 -1.75 9.68 0.74
CA ARG A 19 -0.93 10.79 1.24
C ARG A 19 0.53 10.37 1.41
N VAL A 20 0.80 9.17 1.89
CA VAL A 20 2.18 8.66 2.04
C VAL A 20 2.85 8.47 0.68
N VAL A 21 2.15 7.91 -0.30
CA VAL A 21 2.69 7.72 -1.66
C VAL A 21 2.94 9.05 -2.35
N ALA A 22 2.07 10.04 -2.17
CA ALA A 22 2.29 11.40 -2.66
C ALA A 22 3.52 12.05 -1.99
N TRP A 23 3.64 11.96 -0.66
CA TRP A 23 4.81 12.44 0.07
C TRP A 23 6.12 11.79 -0.41
N LEU A 24 6.10 10.49 -0.73
CA LEU A 24 7.27 9.81 -1.29
C LEU A 24 7.65 10.39 -2.66
N ALA A 25 6.67 10.57 -3.55
CA ALA A 25 6.90 11.14 -4.89
C ALA A 25 7.56 12.53 -4.81
N ASP A 26 7.04 13.40 -3.95
CA ASP A 26 7.61 14.73 -3.71
C ASP A 26 9.02 14.64 -3.12
N GLY A 27 9.20 13.79 -2.10
CA GLY A 27 10.45 13.64 -1.37
C GLY A 27 11.61 13.08 -2.19
N VAL A 28 11.31 12.21 -3.16
CA VAL A 28 12.31 11.68 -4.12
C VAL A 28 12.41 12.51 -5.40
N ARG A 29 11.57 13.53 -5.58
CA ARG A 29 11.45 14.30 -6.82
C ARG A 29 11.26 13.38 -8.03
N GLY A 30 10.20 12.58 -7.98
CA GLY A 30 9.87 11.63 -9.04
C GLY A 30 8.40 11.28 -9.03
N THR A 31 8.05 10.20 -9.71
CA THR A 31 6.70 9.65 -9.70
C THR A 31 6.66 8.38 -8.88
N ALA A 32 5.71 8.27 -7.97
CA ALA A 32 5.48 7.05 -7.19
C ALA A 32 4.13 6.42 -7.55
N VAL A 33 4.10 5.09 -7.53
CA VAL A 33 2.91 4.28 -7.78
C VAL A 33 2.84 3.14 -6.77
N LEU A 34 1.66 2.87 -6.24
CA LEU A 34 1.36 1.68 -5.46
C LEU A 34 0.30 0.87 -6.19
N GLN A 35 0.64 -0.37 -6.53
CA GLN A 35 -0.26 -1.35 -7.13
C GLN A 35 -0.55 -2.48 -6.13
N ASP A 36 -1.74 -3.05 -6.20
CA ASP A 36 -2.03 -4.32 -5.54
C ASP A 36 -1.47 -5.51 -6.34
N ASP A 37 -1.74 -6.72 -5.86
CA ASP A 37 -1.27 -7.97 -6.46
C ASP A 37 -1.88 -8.27 -7.84
N THR A 38 -2.94 -7.56 -8.23
CA THR A 38 -3.57 -7.65 -9.55
C THR A 38 -3.06 -6.60 -10.53
N GLY A 39 -2.16 -5.71 -10.09
CA GLY A 39 -1.72 -4.55 -10.86
C GLY A 39 -2.69 -3.36 -10.81
N THR A 40 -3.75 -3.44 -9.99
CA THR A 40 -4.70 -2.34 -9.82
C THR A 40 -4.05 -1.21 -9.04
N LEU A 41 -4.26 0.03 -9.50
CA LEU A 41 -3.69 1.22 -8.87
C LEU A 41 -4.38 1.53 -7.53
N VAL A 42 -3.63 1.43 -6.44
CA VAL A 42 -4.09 1.78 -5.08
C VAL A 42 -3.85 3.26 -4.81
N ALA A 43 -2.68 3.78 -5.19
CA ALA A 43 -2.27 5.17 -4.97
C ALA A 43 -1.17 5.62 -5.95
N GLY A 44 -1.02 6.94 -6.10
CA GLY A 44 0.01 7.55 -6.94
C GLY A 44 -0.39 7.65 -8.41
N THR A 45 0.61 7.83 -9.27
CA THR A 45 0.43 8.01 -10.72
C THR A 45 1.01 6.84 -11.46
N ARG A 46 0.26 6.27 -12.41
CA ARG A 46 0.71 5.10 -13.18
C ARG A 46 1.97 5.45 -13.98
N VAL A 47 2.99 4.62 -13.85
CA VAL A 47 4.21 4.64 -14.65
C VAL A 47 4.39 3.28 -15.34
N PRO A 48 5.02 3.22 -16.53
CA PRO A 48 5.43 1.95 -17.13
C PRO A 48 6.42 1.24 -16.22
N LEU A 49 6.18 -0.03 -15.92
CA LEU A 49 7.07 -0.90 -15.14
C LEU A 49 7.40 -2.13 -16.00
N ASP A 50 8.58 -2.70 -15.81
CA ASP A 50 8.95 -3.98 -16.41
C ASP A 50 8.08 -5.10 -15.81
N GLU A 51 7.32 -5.80 -16.66
CA GLU A 51 6.34 -6.80 -16.24
C GLU A 51 6.99 -8.02 -15.59
N ALA A 52 8.20 -8.41 -16.03
CA ALA A 52 8.92 -9.54 -15.45
C ALA A 52 9.40 -9.22 -14.03
N LEU A 53 9.91 -8.00 -13.79
CA LEU A 53 10.27 -7.55 -12.45
C LEU A 53 9.05 -7.45 -11.52
N VAL A 54 7.92 -6.96 -12.04
CA VAL A 54 6.66 -6.94 -11.27
C VAL A 54 6.22 -8.36 -10.91
N ALA A 55 6.23 -9.29 -11.85
CA ALA A 55 5.85 -10.69 -11.59
C ALA A 55 6.76 -11.33 -10.52
N ASP A 56 8.07 -11.11 -10.58
CA ASP A 56 9.02 -11.63 -9.60
C ASP A 56 8.80 -11.03 -8.19
N LEU A 57 8.36 -9.77 -8.09
CA LEU A 57 7.99 -9.14 -6.82
C LEU A 57 6.67 -9.68 -6.26
N VAL A 58 5.64 -9.77 -7.11
CA VAL A 58 4.29 -10.22 -6.74
C VAL A 58 4.32 -11.66 -6.24
N THR A 59 5.09 -12.52 -6.93
CA THR A 59 5.29 -13.94 -6.55
C THR A 59 6.25 -14.09 -5.36
N GLY A 60 6.94 -13.04 -4.96
CA GLY A 60 7.90 -13.06 -3.85
C GLY A 60 9.23 -13.71 -4.19
N ARG A 61 9.55 -13.95 -5.47
CA ARG A 61 10.87 -14.41 -5.91
C ARG A 61 11.96 -13.41 -5.54
N ILE A 62 11.63 -12.11 -5.59
CA ILE A 62 12.51 -11.03 -5.14
C ILE A 62 11.75 -10.07 -4.21
N ALA A 63 12.47 -9.38 -3.33
CA ALA A 63 11.90 -8.40 -2.41
C ALA A 63 11.94 -6.96 -2.96
N SER A 64 12.90 -6.67 -3.82
CA SER A 64 13.08 -5.37 -4.46
C SER A 64 13.84 -5.51 -5.77
N ALA A 65 13.64 -4.57 -6.68
CA ALA A 65 14.38 -4.46 -7.93
C ALA A 65 14.79 -3.01 -8.17
N ALA A 66 15.89 -2.82 -8.91
CA ALA A 66 16.21 -1.56 -9.56
C ALA A 66 16.28 -1.81 -11.05
N TRP A 67 15.80 -0.85 -11.83
CA TRP A 67 15.81 -0.91 -13.28
C TRP A 67 16.21 0.45 -13.83
N GLU A 68 16.96 0.44 -14.92
CA GLU A 68 17.34 1.63 -15.65
C GLU A 68 17.14 1.37 -17.13
N GLY A 69 16.43 2.28 -17.79
CA GLY A 69 16.15 2.19 -19.21
C GLY A 69 15.31 3.37 -19.66
N GLU A 70 15.37 3.67 -20.95
CA GLU A 70 14.58 4.76 -21.56
C GLU A 70 14.75 6.13 -20.87
N GLY A 71 15.96 6.40 -20.34
CA GLY A 71 16.25 7.63 -19.62
C GLY A 71 15.61 7.74 -18.23
N ARG A 72 15.11 6.63 -17.67
CA ARG A 72 14.45 6.57 -16.36
C ARG A 72 15.16 5.59 -15.44
N HIS A 73 15.28 5.98 -14.17
CA HIS A 73 15.73 5.11 -13.10
C HIS A 73 14.52 4.73 -12.25
N GLN A 74 14.33 3.43 -12.02
CA GLN A 74 13.22 2.88 -11.27
C GLN A 74 13.70 2.07 -10.06
N ARG A 75 12.97 2.22 -8.96
CA ARG A 75 13.11 1.38 -7.77
C ARG A 75 11.75 0.77 -7.44
N LEU A 76 11.71 -0.56 -7.39
CA LEU A 76 10.50 -1.32 -7.08
C LEU A 76 10.72 -2.09 -5.79
N VAL A 77 9.74 -2.09 -4.91
CA VAL A 77 9.75 -2.82 -3.64
C VAL A 77 8.43 -3.53 -3.45
N ARG A 78 8.52 -4.78 -3.03
CA ARG A 78 7.38 -5.63 -2.70
C ARG A 78 6.63 -5.04 -1.50
N VAL A 79 5.30 -5.06 -1.55
CA VAL A 79 4.42 -4.62 -0.46
C VAL A 79 3.47 -5.75 -0.11
N ALA A 80 3.61 -6.32 1.09
CA ALA A 80 2.70 -7.34 1.58
C ALA A 80 1.25 -6.83 1.66
N GLN A 81 0.32 -7.58 1.05
CA GLN A 81 -1.11 -7.28 1.08
C GLN A 81 -1.81 -8.06 2.19
N PRO A 82 -2.82 -7.48 2.86
CA PRO A 82 -3.68 -8.24 3.77
C PRO A 82 -4.46 -9.33 3.02
N HIS A 83 -4.47 -10.56 3.53
CA HIS A 83 -5.24 -11.70 3.01
C HIS A 83 -4.89 -12.18 1.59
N SER A 84 -3.77 -11.73 1.01
CA SER A 84 -3.23 -12.30 -0.23
C SER A 84 -1.89 -12.95 0.01
N ALA A 85 -1.67 -14.10 -0.63
CA ALA A 85 -0.34 -14.72 -0.70
C ALA A 85 0.58 -13.94 -1.67
N ALA A 86 -0.03 -13.27 -2.65
CA ALA A 86 0.66 -12.40 -3.59
C ALA A 86 0.84 -10.99 -2.99
N ALA A 87 1.89 -10.31 -3.42
CA ALA A 87 2.22 -8.98 -2.95
C ALA A 87 1.85 -7.90 -3.95
N GLY A 88 1.56 -6.70 -3.46
CA GLY A 88 1.54 -5.50 -4.28
C GLY A 88 2.95 -4.98 -4.53
N VAL A 89 3.04 -3.90 -5.30
CA VAL A 89 4.30 -3.27 -5.69
C VAL A 89 4.24 -1.77 -5.43
N LEU A 90 5.20 -1.26 -4.65
CA LEU A 90 5.51 0.16 -4.58
C LEU A 90 6.67 0.42 -5.54
N ALA A 91 6.46 1.28 -6.54
CA ALA A 91 7.49 1.66 -7.48
C ALA A 91 7.67 3.17 -7.54
N VAL A 92 8.90 3.61 -7.74
CA VAL A 92 9.27 5.01 -7.96
C VAL A 92 10.10 5.12 -9.23
N SER A 93 9.74 6.05 -10.10
CA SER A 93 10.47 6.44 -11.31
C SER A 93 11.03 7.85 -11.17
N ARG A 94 12.29 8.05 -11.56
CA ARG A 94 13.01 9.33 -11.48
C ARG A 94 13.89 9.52 -12.72
N ASP A 95 14.14 10.78 -13.06
CA ASP A 95 15.04 11.15 -14.18
C ASP A 95 16.51 11.20 -13.75
N THR A 96 16.78 10.97 -12.46
CA THR A 96 18.12 10.92 -11.88
C THR A 96 18.32 9.61 -11.13
N PRO A 97 19.55 9.07 -11.07
CA PRO A 97 19.84 7.85 -10.32
C PRO A 97 19.39 7.91 -8.85
N PHE A 98 19.10 6.73 -8.28
CA PHE A 98 18.81 6.61 -6.85
C PHE A 98 20.09 6.74 -6.03
N ASP A 99 20.15 7.77 -5.20
CA ASP A 99 21.12 7.83 -4.12
C ASP A 99 20.66 6.97 -2.94
N ARG A 100 21.51 6.88 -1.91
CA ARG A 100 21.20 6.12 -0.70
C ARG A 100 19.93 6.63 -0.04
N ARG A 101 19.77 7.95 0.06
CA ARG A 101 18.61 8.57 0.71
C ARG A 101 17.30 8.21 0.01
N ALA A 102 17.22 8.36 -1.30
CA ALA A 102 16.02 8.03 -2.07
C ALA A 102 15.71 6.53 -1.97
N SER A 103 16.73 5.66 -2.04
CA SER A 103 16.55 4.21 -1.88
C SER A 103 16.00 3.85 -0.51
N ASP A 104 16.52 4.48 0.55
CA ASP A 104 16.03 4.29 1.92
C ASP A 104 14.59 4.78 2.06
N MET A 105 14.27 5.96 1.50
CA MET A 105 12.90 6.50 1.51
C MET A 105 11.89 5.53 0.88
N VAL A 106 12.20 4.94 -0.28
CA VAL A 106 11.31 3.95 -0.93
C VAL A 106 11.11 2.72 -0.03
N THR A 107 12.22 2.18 0.48
CA THR A 107 12.19 0.93 1.28
C THR A 107 11.40 1.10 2.57
N HIS A 108 11.63 2.19 3.32
CA HIS A 108 10.92 2.44 4.57
C HIS A 108 9.47 2.86 4.32
N THR A 109 9.19 3.52 3.20
CA THR A 109 7.80 3.83 2.82
C THR A 109 7.01 2.55 2.53
N ALA A 110 7.61 1.56 1.85
CA ALA A 110 6.96 0.27 1.63
C ALA A 110 6.53 -0.37 2.97
N GLN A 111 7.42 -0.39 3.97
CA GLN A 111 7.12 -0.91 5.31
C GLN A 111 5.96 -0.14 5.99
N VAL A 112 5.95 1.19 5.91
CA VAL A 112 4.86 2.00 6.45
C VAL A 112 3.54 1.73 5.73
N VAL A 113 3.58 1.60 4.40
CA VAL A 113 2.39 1.28 3.60
C VAL A 113 1.83 -0.09 4.00
N GLU A 114 2.66 -1.12 4.19
CA GLU A 114 2.21 -2.43 4.67
C GLU A 114 1.46 -2.33 6.02
N LEU A 115 1.99 -1.53 6.96
CA LEU A 115 1.35 -1.31 8.25
C LEU A 115 0.00 -0.59 8.10
N LEU A 116 -0.07 0.41 7.23
CA LEU A 116 -1.30 1.15 6.97
C LEU A 116 -2.37 0.28 6.31
N LEU A 117 -1.98 -0.57 5.36
CA LEU A 117 -2.89 -1.52 4.71
C LEU A 117 -3.47 -2.52 5.72
N ARG A 118 -2.63 -3.09 6.59
CA ARG A 118 -3.08 -3.99 7.68
C ARG A 118 -4.03 -3.29 8.64
N ALA A 119 -3.70 -2.07 9.09
CA ALA A 119 -4.55 -1.31 10.01
C ALA A 119 -5.91 -0.93 9.40
N ARG A 120 -5.94 -0.58 8.10
CA ARG A 120 -7.18 -0.29 7.38
C ARG A 120 -8.07 -1.54 7.33
N GLU A 121 -7.49 -2.69 7.04
CA GLU A 121 -8.23 -3.94 6.95
C GLU A 121 -8.83 -4.35 8.30
N SER A 122 -8.07 -4.26 9.40
CA SER A 122 -8.62 -4.52 10.75
C SER A 122 -9.81 -3.61 11.07
N THR A 123 -9.76 -2.34 10.66
CA THR A 123 -10.87 -1.40 10.84
C THR A 123 -12.09 -1.77 9.99
N VAL A 124 -11.86 -2.21 8.75
CA VAL A 124 -12.94 -2.68 7.85
C VAL A 124 -13.59 -3.95 8.40
N ALA A 125 -12.80 -4.93 8.83
CA ALA A 125 -13.26 -6.17 9.43
C ALA A 125 -14.10 -5.90 10.70
N GLY A 126 -13.62 -5.03 11.59
CA GLY A 126 -14.38 -4.62 12.78
C GLY A 126 -15.73 -4.00 12.45
N ARG A 127 -15.79 -3.11 11.45
CA ARG A 127 -17.07 -2.54 10.99
C ARG A 127 -18.01 -3.58 10.38
N ARG A 128 -17.48 -4.57 9.64
CA ARG A 128 -18.29 -5.67 9.08
C ARG A 128 -18.88 -6.54 10.19
N LEU A 129 -18.08 -6.89 11.20
CA LEU A 129 -18.55 -7.67 12.36
C LEU A 129 -19.64 -6.94 13.14
N GLN A 130 -19.46 -5.63 13.36
CA GLN A 130 -20.46 -4.81 14.06
C GLN A 130 -21.79 -4.81 13.30
N ARG A 131 -21.76 -4.67 11.97
CA ARG A 131 -22.97 -4.73 11.13
C ARG A 131 -23.65 -6.09 11.22
N ALA A 132 -22.91 -7.18 11.02
CA ALA A 132 -23.46 -8.53 11.12
C ALA A 132 -24.09 -8.80 12.50
N THR A 133 -23.49 -8.29 13.57
CA THR A 133 -24.03 -8.40 14.93
C THR A 133 -25.33 -7.60 15.10
N SER A 134 -25.38 -6.38 14.54
CA SER A 134 -26.61 -5.58 14.52
C SER A 134 -27.72 -6.25 13.74
N ASP A 135 -27.42 -6.79 12.55
CA ASP A 135 -28.39 -7.47 11.69
C ASP A 135 -28.93 -8.73 12.38
N LEU A 136 -28.07 -9.52 13.01
CA LEU A 136 -28.48 -10.70 13.79
C LEU A 136 -29.38 -10.32 14.98
N ARG A 137 -29.04 -9.26 15.71
CA ARG A 137 -29.87 -8.76 16.82
C ARG A 137 -31.25 -8.34 16.34
N LEU A 138 -31.33 -7.63 15.20
CA LEU A 138 -32.60 -7.23 14.61
C LEU A 138 -33.44 -8.43 14.19
N ALA A 139 -32.83 -9.44 13.54
CA ALA A 139 -33.53 -10.66 13.15
C ALA A 139 -34.11 -11.43 14.35
N ILE A 140 -33.35 -11.53 15.45
CA ILE A 140 -33.84 -12.16 16.69
C ILE A 140 -35.04 -11.40 17.26
N LEU A 141 -34.97 -10.07 17.32
CA LEU A 141 -36.09 -9.25 17.80
C LEU A 141 -37.31 -9.41 16.90
N GLN A 142 -37.13 -9.50 15.58
CA GLN A 142 -38.23 -9.73 14.64
C GLN A 142 -38.91 -11.08 14.85
N LEU A 143 -38.15 -12.15 15.12
CA LEU A 143 -38.71 -13.47 15.41
C LEU A 143 -39.56 -13.47 16.68
N LEU A 144 -39.10 -12.78 17.73
CA LEU A 144 -39.84 -12.65 18.99
C LEU A 144 -41.15 -11.86 18.86
N MET A 145 -41.27 -10.98 17.85
CA MET A 145 -42.48 -10.19 17.61
C MET A 145 -43.56 -10.95 16.80
N VAL A 146 -43.22 -12.10 16.23
CA VAL A 146 -44.14 -12.91 15.40
C VAL A 146 -44.82 -14.03 16.21
N GLU A 147 -44.35 -14.33 17.42
CA GLU A 147 -44.91 -15.39 18.28
C GLU A 147 -46.14 -14.98 19.12
N ASP A 148 -46.83 -13.86 18.80
CA ASP A 148 -48.13 -13.46 19.39
C ASP A 148 -49.31 -13.65 18.42
#